data_AF-A0A1Z4RC79-F1
#
_entry.id   AF-A0A1Z4RC79-F1
#
_cell.length_a   1.000
_cell.length_b   1.000
_cell.length_c   1.000
_cell.angle_alpha   90.00
_cell.angle_beta   90.00
_cell.angle_gamma   90.00
#
_symmetry.space_group_name_H-M   'P 1'
#
loop_
_entity.id
_entity.type
_entity.pdbx_description
1 polymer ?
#
loop_
_entity_poly.entity_id
_entity_poly.type
_entity_poly.pdbx_seq_one_letter_code
_entity_poly.pdbx_strand_id
1 'polypeptide(L)'
;MKKNSIKEDNLTQAIPEYPVKFWEIILIIMGALGLVGSAIIGLGSKVIKNMFTPTRAEAIAKSLFDYQIPGNAQGIVGVNFGAKKIAIINSQKNPPDITLFVSKAPIEQIKEEDSLNLDITLQEIYQGSFIATSTKIENQELCGKSVPVSIQAGKHLLGEASQPIDGIRYMAKITDNGVERKVNIITNGKNAQEKAAKVFHSLECRFES
;
A
#
# COMPACT_ATOMS: atom_id res chain seq x y z
N MET A 1 1.26 92.60 41.33
CA MET A 1 0.87 91.20 41.08
C MET A 1 0.99 90.92 39.58
N LYS A 2 2.05 90.23 39.15
CA LYS A 2 2.28 89.79 37.76
C LYS A 2 1.69 88.39 37.58
N LYS A 3 0.79 88.24 36.60
CA LYS A 3 0.13 86.99 36.25
C LYS A 3 1.11 86.17 35.40
N ASN A 4 1.61 85.06 35.93
CA ASN A 4 2.44 84.11 35.18
C ASN A 4 1.51 83.26 34.31
N SER A 5 1.64 83.38 32.98
CA SER A 5 0.98 82.49 32.02
C SER A 5 1.86 81.27 31.83
N ILE A 6 1.42 80.12 32.32
CA ILE A 6 2.02 78.82 32.04
C ILE A 6 1.62 78.47 30.61
N LYS A 7 2.60 78.28 29.72
CA LYS A 7 2.38 77.65 28.41
C LYS A 7 2.28 76.15 28.64
N GLU A 8 1.13 75.57 28.33
CA GLU A 8 0.99 74.12 28.15
C GLU A 8 1.66 73.75 26.82
N ASP A 9 2.84 73.13 26.89
CA ASP A 9 3.40 72.41 25.75
C ASP A 9 2.60 71.11 25.57
N ASN A 10 1.75 71.10 24.54
CA ASN A 10 1.10 69.88 24.05
C ASN A 10 2.18 68.91 23.52
N LEU A 11 2.63 67.99 24.38
CA LEU A 11 3.37 66.80 23.96
C LEU A 11 2.40 65.84 23.27
N THR A 12 2.16 66.08 21.99
CA THR A 12 1.58 65.08 21.10
C THR A 12 2.57 63.91 21.03
N GLN A 13 2.38 62.86 21.83
CA GLN A 13 3.09 61.60 21.65
C GLN A 13 2.74 61.06 20.27
N ALA A 14 3.62 61.30 19.30
CA ALA A 14 3.58 60.64 18.01
C ALA A 14 3.82 59.14 18.27
N ILE A 15 2.76 58.35 18.19
CA ILE A 15 2.88 56.90 18.10
C ILE A 15 3.73 56.65 16.86
N PRO A 16 4.92 56.02 16.96
CA PRO A 16 5.70 55.71 15.79
C PRO A 16 4.89 54.74 14.94
N GLU A 17 4.29 55.24 13.85
CA GLU A 17 3.81 54.41 12.76
C GLU A 17 5.04 53.72 12.19
N TYR A 18 5.27 52.47 12.59
CA TYR A 18 6.21 51.60 11.91
C TYR A 18 5.54 51.20 10.59
N PRO A 19 5.99 51.70 9.43
CA PRO A 19 5.51 51.18 8.17
C PRO A 19 6.06 49.76 8.07
N VAL A 20 5.29 48.77 8.49
CA VAL A 20 5.56 47.38 8.12
C VAL A 20 5.60 47.37 6.61
N LYS A 21 6.82 47.30 6.05
CA LYS A 21 7.01 47.29 4.61
C LYS A 21 6.22 46.09 4.12
N PHE A 22 5.39 46.28 3.09
CA PHE A 22 4.56 45.23 2.47
C PHE A 22 5.29 43.87 2.32
N TRP A 23 6.61 43.90 2.14
CA TRP A 23 7.53 42.77 2.17
C TRP A 23 7.56 41.94 3.47
N GLU A 24 7.49 42.54 4.65
CA GLU A 24 7.47 41.83 5.93
C GLU A 24 6.19 41.02 6.10
N ILE A 25 5.05 41.56 5.67
CA ILE A 25 3.76 40.84 5.68
C ILE A 25 3.81 39.63 4.72
N ILE A 26 4.38 39.81 3.52
CA ILE A 26 4.59 38.71 2.57
C ILE A 26 5.49 37.62 3.17
N LEU A 27 6.59 38.00 3.82
CA LEU A 27 7.52 37.05 4.43
C LEU A 27 6.89 36.29 5.60
N ILE A 28 6.06 36.94 6.42
CA ILE A 28 5.33 36.29 7.51
C ILE A 28 4.33 35.27 6.94
N ILE A 29 3.57 35.64 5.90
CA ILE A 29 2.61 34.75 5.24
C ILE A 29 3.34 33.58 4.58
N MET A 30 4.44 33.82 3.85
CA MET A 30 5.23 32.75 3.24
C MET A 30 5.88 31.83 4.29
N GLY A 31 6.37 32.39 5.40
CA GLY A 31 6.91 31.60 6.51
C GLY A 31 5.85 30.72 7.16
N ALA A 32 4.66 31.26 7.41
CA ALA A 32 3.52 30.50 7.95
C ALA A 32 3.06 29.40 6.98
N LEU A 33 2.93 29.70 5.69
CA LEU A 33 2.58 28.70 4.66
C LEU A 33 3.67 27.63 4.49
N GLY A 34 4.94 28.01 4.58
CA GLY A 34 6.07 27.07 4.55
C GLY A 34 6.08 26.12 5.75
N LEU A 35 5.74 26.60 6.94
CA LEU A 35 5.59 25.77 8.13
C LEU A 35 4.40 24.81 8.03
N VAL A 36 3.25 25.28 7.52
CA VAL A 36 2.09 24.41 7.28
C VAL A 36 2.40 23.35 6.22
N GLY A 37 3.04 23.72 5.12
CA GLY A 37 3.44 22.78 4.06
C GLY A 37 4.41 21.71 4.56
N SER A 38 5.44 22.10 5.32
CA SER A 38 6.41 21.16 5.89
C SER A 38 5.79 20.25 6.97
N ALA A 39 4.84 20.75 7.77
CA ALA A 39 4.10 19.93 8.72
C ALA A 39 3.23 18.86 8.03
N ILE A 40 2.55 19.21 6.93
CA ILE A 40 1.74 18.26 6.15
C ILE A 40 2.62 17.18 5.52
N ILE A 41 3.77 17.54 4.94
CA ILE A 41 4.73 16.58 4.37
C ILE A 41 5.28 15.66 5.48
N GLY A 42 5.63 16.23 6.63
CA GLY A 42 6.14 15.49 7.79
C GLY A 42 5.14 14.47 8.33
N LEU A 43 3.87 14.87 8.50
CA LEU A 43 2.79 14.00 8.97
C LEU A 43 2.41 12.96 7.91
N GLY A 44 2.32 13.34 6.63
CA GLY A 44 2.03 12.43 5.53
C GLY A 44 3.06 11.30 5.42
N SER A 45 4.36 11.62 5.56
CA SER A 45 5.43 10.63 5.48
C SER A 45 5.38 9.57 6.58
N LYS A 46 4.97 9.94 7.80
CA LYS A 46 4.84 9.00 8.94
C LYS A 46 3.62 8.12 8.83
N VAL A 47 2.49 8.67 8.36
CA VAL A 47 1.25 7.89 8.14
C VAL A 47 1.47 6.83 7.08
N ILE A 48 2.12 7.19 5.96
CA ILE A 48 2.49 6.24 4.89
C ILE A 48 3.43 5.16 5.46
N LYS A 49 4.54 5.54 6.11
CA LYS A 49 5.50 4.55 6.65
C LYS A 49 4.88 3.58 7.66
N ASN A 50 3.92 4.03 8.49
CA ASN A 50 3.24 3.15 9.45
C ASN A 50 2.18 2.25 8.79
N MET A 51 1.54 2.70 7.71
CA MET A 51 0.61 1.87 6.94
C MET A 51 1.30 0.76 6.16
N PHE A 52 2.56 0.95 5.75
CA PHE A 52 3.32 0.00 4.93
C PHE A 52 4.46 -0.68 5.71
N THR A 53 4.22 -1.04 6.98
CA THR A 53 5.18 -1.82 7.77
C THR A 53 5.14 -3.31 7.39
N PRO A 54 6.29 -3.99 7.24
CA PRO A 54 6.34 -5.42 6.95
C PRO A 54 5.54 -6.29 7.93
N THR A 55 5.61 -5.96 9.21
CA THR A 55 4.87 -6.66 10.27
C THR A 55 3.36 -6.55 10.10
N ARG A 56 2.85 -5.39 9.66
CA ARG A 56 1.42 -5.18 9.39
C ARG A 56 0.96 -5.97 8.17
N ALA A 57 1.75 -5.95 7.09
CA ALA A 57 1.48 -6.76 5.91
C ALA A 57 1.40 -8.26 6.25
N GLU A 58 2.33 -8.76 7.05
CA GLU A 58 2.30 -10.14 7.52
C GLU A 58 1.10 -10.44 8.43
N ALA A 59 0.76 -9.53 9.36
CA ALA A 59 -0.39 -9.70 10.24
C ALA A 59 -1.71 -9.73 9.45
N ILE A 60 -1.87 -8.85 8.46
CA ILE A 60 -3.03 -8.87 7.57
C ILE A 60 -3.04 -10.17 6.79
N ALA A 61 -1.93 -10.56 6.15
CA ALA A 61 -1.86 -11.82 5.41
C ALA A 61 -2.25 -13.03 6.26
N LYS A 62 -1.69 -13.14 7.47
CA LYS A 62 -1.98 -14.21 8.44
C LYS A 62 -3.41 -14.18 8.97
N SER A 63 -4.06 -13.01 8.97
CA SER A 63 -5.49 -12.91 9.30
C SER A 63 -6.40 -13.40 8.17
N LEU A 64 -5.89 -13.51 6.94
CA LEU A 64 -6.65 -13.98 5.77
C LEU A 64 -6.42 -15.47 5.51
N PHE A 65 -5.14 -15.87 5.55
CA PHE A 65 -4.69 -17.22 5.26
C PHE A 65 -3.58 -17.62 6.23
N ASP A 66 -3.57 -18.87 6.66
CA ASP A 66 -2.32 -19.53 7.04
C ASP A 66 -1.56 -19.88 5.76
N TYR A 67 -0.24 -19.67 5.77
CA TYR A 67 0.60 -19.86 4.59
C TYR A 67 2.05 -20.17 4.98
N GLN A 68 2.78 -20.80 4.06
CA GLN A 68 4.21 -21.05 4.19
C GLN A 68 4.96 -20.62 2.92
N ILE A 69 5.89 -19.68 3.06
CA ILE A 69 6.82 -19.30 1.98
C ILE A 69 8.21 -19.88 2.30
N PRO A 70 8.78 -20.72 1.42
CA PRO A 70 10.13 -21.25 1.61
C PRO A 70 11.20 -20.15 1.70
N GLY A 71 12.14 -20.28 2.64
CA GLY A 71 13.30 -19.39 2.74
C GLY A 71 13.02 -18.04 3.43
N ASN A 72 12.07 -18.02 4.37
CA ASN A 72 11.56 -16.85 5.08
C ASN A 72 10.76 -15.88 4.20
N ALA A 73 9.77 -15.26 4.84
CA ALA A 73 8.87 -14.29 4.24
C ALA A 73 9.14 -12.88 4.79
N GLN A 74 8.79 -11.87 4.02
CA GLN A 74 8.71 -10.49 4.48
C GLN A 74 7.48 -9.82 3.88
N GLY A 75 6.66 -9.21 4.72
CA GLY A 75 5.55 -8.37 4.27
C GLY A 75 6.03 -7.12 3.54
N ILE A 76 5.36 -6.76 2.43
CA ILE A 76 5.70 -5.58 1.62
C ILE A 76 4.62 -4.50 1.76
N VAL A 77 3.36 -4.89 1.58
CA VAL A 77 2.22 -3.99 1.71
C VAL A 77 1.08 -4.70 2.42
N GLY A 78 0.42 -3.98 3.32
CA GLY A 78 -0.72 -4.44 4.09
C GLY A 78 -1.72 -3.31 4.32
N VAL A 79 -2.84 -3.34 3.60
CA VAL A 79 -3.83 -2.27 3.64
C VAL A 79 -5.22 -2.79 4.01
N ASN A 80 -5.91 -2.00 4.81
CA ASN A 80 -7.35 -2.15 5.06
C ASN A 80 -8.03 -0.95 4.39
N PHE A 81 -8.84 -1.20 3.37
CA PHE A 81 -9.56 -0.18 2.61
C PHE A 81 -11.06 -0.47 2.69
N GLY A 82 -11.77 0.27 3.54
CA GLY A 82 -13.16 -0.08 3.91
C GLY A 82 -13.20 -1.48 4.54
N ALA A 83 -14.07 -2.36 4.02
CA ALA A 83 -14.12 -3.76 4.43
C ALA A 83 -13.13 -4.68 3.69
N LYS A 84 -12.32 -4.13 2.76
CA LYS A 84 -11.34 -4.89 2.00
C LYS A 84 -10.01 -4.96 2.73
N LYS A 85 -9.46 -6.16 2.87
CA LYS A 85 -8.11 -6.41 3.40
C LYS A 85 -7.23 -6.90 2.26
N ILE A 86 -6.03 -6.34 2.11
CA ILE A 86 -5.06 -6.71 1.07
C ILE A 86 -3.69 -6.85 1.71
N ALA A 87 -2.95 -7.89 1.36
CA ALA A 87 -1.56 -8.04 1.73
C ALA A 87 -0.71 -8.62 0.59
N ILE A 88 0.54 -8.16 0.50
CA ILE A 88 1.57 -8.71 -0.38
C ILE A 88 2.79 -9.08 0.45
N ILE A 89 3.30 -10.28 0.21
CA ILE A 89 4.37 -10.92 0.97
C ILE A 89 5.39 -11.48 -0.02
N ASN A 90 6.66 -11.19 0.17
CA ASN A 90 7.75 -11.70 -0.65
C ASN A 90 8.59 -12.73 0.11
N SER A 91 9.30 -13.59 -0.63
CA SER A 91 10.48 -14.24 -0.06
C SER A 91 11.58 -13.22 0.21
N GLN A 92 12.43 -13.48 1.20
CA GLN A 92 13.51 -12.55 1.59
C GLN A 92 14.69 -12.49 0.59
N LYS A 93 14.57 -13.12 -0.58
CA LYS A 93 15.60 -13.06 -1.62
C LYS A 93 15.55 -11.74 -2.37
N ASN A 94 16.69 -11.34 -2.96
CA ASN A 94 16.78 -10.16 -3.81
C ASN A 94 17.40 -10.53 -5.18
N PRO A 95 16.63 -10.50 -6.29
CA PRO A 95 15.18 -10.24 -6.34
C PRO A 95 14.35 -11.35 -5.68
N PRO A 96 13.10 -11.08 -5.27
CA PRO A 96 12.23 -12.09 -4.69
C PRO A 96 11.91 -13.18 -5.71
N ASP A 97 11.99 -14.43 -5.28
CA ASP A 97 11.64 -15.59 -6.12
C ASP A 97 10.23 -16.13 -5.85
N ILE A 98 9.55 -15.59 -4.83
CA ILE A 98 8.15 -15.86 -4.50
C ILE A 98 7.51 -14.53 -4.06
N THR A 99 6.33 -14.26 -4.60
CA THR A 99 5.50 -13.11 -4.26
C THR A 99 4.07 -13.61 -4.12
N LEU A 100 3.50 -13.48 -2.92
CA LEU A 100 2.13 -13.84 -2.58
C LEU A 100 1.31 -12.57 -2.42
N PHE A 101 0.26 -12.43 -3.21
CA PHE A 101 -0.82 -11.46 -3.01
C PHE A 101 -2.04 -12.19 -2.47
N VAL A 102 -2.65 -11.65 -1.43
CA VAL A 102 -3.91 -12.12 -0.87
C VAL A 102 -4.84 -10.95 -0.61
N SER A 103 -6.13 -11.13 -0.87
CA SER A 103 -7.15 -10.17 -0.49
C SER A 103 -8.44 -10.83 -0.03
N LYS A 104 -9.23 -10.08 0.76
CA LYS A 104 -10.55 -10.46 1.28
C LYS A 104 -11.50 -9.27 1.19
N ALA A 105 -12.70 -9.46 0.65
CA ALA A 105 -13.75 -8.43 0.59
C ALA A 105 -15.16 -9.06 0.71
N PRO A 106 -16.12 -8.41 1.39
CA PRO A 106 -17.53 -8.81 1.33
C PRO A 106 -18.11 -8.57 -0.07
N ILE A 107 -18.82 -9.54 -0.65
CA ILE A 107 -19.35 -9.49 -2.02
C ILE A 107 -20.28 -8.29 -2.22
N GLU A 108 -21.14 -7.99 -1.23
CA GLU A 108 -22.11 -6.88 -1.31
C GLU A 108 -21.45 -5.50 -1.44
N GLN A 109 -20.19 -5.37 -1.01
CA GLN A 109 -19.43 -4.13 -1.07
C GLN A 109 -18.48 -4.07 -2.26
N ILE A 110 -18.48 -5.09 -3.12
CA ILE A 110 -17.75 -5.10 -4.38
C ILE A 110 -18.60 -4.36 -5.40
N LYS A 111 -18.50 -3.03 -5.43
CA LYS A 111 -18.68 -2.31 -6.71
C LYS A 111 -17.49 -2.73 -7.56
N GLU A 112 -17.73 -3.60 -8.56
CA GLU A 112 -16.68 -4.31 -9.28
C GLU A 112 -15.55 -3.37 -9.73
N GLU A 113 -15.86 -2.18 -10.24
CA GLU A 113 -14.87 -1.21 -10.75
C GLU A 113 -13.87 -0.72 -9.69
N ASP A 114 -14.31 -0.17 -8.56
CA ASP A 114 -13.40 0.43 -7.56
C ASP A 114 -12.49 -0.61 -6.90
N SER A 115 -13.02 -1.82 -6.70
CA SER A 115 -12.27 -2.89 -6.04
C SER A 115 -11.25 -3.56 -6.97
N LEU A 116 -11.57 -3.71 -8.25
CA LEU A 116 -10.70 -4.32 -9.26
C LEU A 116 -9.49 -3.43 -9.52
N ASN A 117 -9.72 -2.11 -9.59
CA ASN A 117 -8.68 -1.11 -9.77
C ASN A 117 -7.63 -1.17 -8.65
N LEU A 118 -8.04 -1.21 -7.39
CA LEU A 118 -7.07 -1.25 -6.28
C LEU A 118 -6.22 -2.53 -6.26
N ASP A 119 -6.82 -3.70 -6.54
CA ASP A 119 -6.07 -4.95 -6.59
C ASP A 119 -5.03 -4.92 -7.72
N ILE A 120 -5.44 -4.53 -8.92
CA ILE A 120 -4.58 -4.48 -10.10
C ILE A 120 -3.45 -3.47 -9.87
N THR A 121 -3.77 -2.25 -9.42
CA THR A 121 -2.77 -1.21 -9.14
C THR A 121 -1.73 -1.67 -8.12
N LEU A 122 -2.16 -2.27 -7.00
CA LEU A 122 -1.20 -2.75 -6.00
C LEU A 122 -0.36 -3.92 -6.52
N GLN A 123 -0.95 -4.82 -7.32
CA GLN A 123 -0.19 -5.91 -7.93
C GLN A 123 0.83 -5.37 -8.93
N GLU A 124 0.48 -4.43 -9.79
CA GLU A 124 1.41 -3.82 -10.75
C GLU A 124 2.55 -3.07 -10.05
N ILE A 125 2.25 -2.28 -9.00
CA ILE A 125 3.26 -1.51 -8.28
C ILE A 125 4.25 -2.42 -7.53
N TYR A 126 3.76 -3.47 -6.86
CA TYR A 126 4.58 -4.24 -5.91
C TYR A 126 5.01 -5.62 -6.41
N GLN A 127 4.23 -6.23 -7.31
CA GLN A 127 4.61 -7.48 -7.96
C GLN A 127 5.27 -7.21 -9.31
N GLY A 128 4.86 -6.17 -10.04
CA GLY A 128 5.32 -5.90 -11.41
C GLY A 128 4.40 -6.50 -12.46
N SER A 129 4.86 -6.56 -13.71
CA SER A 129 4.05 -7.04 -14.84
C SER A 129 4.39 -8.49 -15.19
N PHE A 130 3.36 -9.32 -15.41
CA PHE A 130 3.53 -10.70 -15.84
C PHE A 130 2.97 -10.91 -17.25
N ILE A 131 3.84 -11.32 -18.17
CA ILE A 131 3.50 -11.60 -19.56
C ILE A 131 3.34 -13.12 -19.71
N ALA A 132 2.09 -13.58 -19.71
CA ALA A 132 1.78 -14.99 -19.88
C ALA A 132 2.08 -15.46 -21.31
N THR A 133 2.80 -16.57 -21.43
CA THR A 133 3.04 -17.28 -22.69
C THR A 133 2.13 -18.50 -22.83
N SER A 134 1.67 -19.06 -21.71
CA SER A 134 0.65 -20.10 -21.68
C SER A 134 -0.27 -19.93 -20.48
N THR A 135 -1.48 -20.47 -20.58
CA THR A 135 -2.45 -20.50 -19.48
C THR A 135 -3.14 -21.85 -19.50
N LYS A 136 -3.29 -22.44 -18.32
CA LYS A 136 -4.14 -23.60 -18.08
C LYS A 136 -4.98 -23.36 -16.83
N ILE A 137 -6.15 -23.97 -16.79
CA ILE A 137 -7.03 -23.92 -15.62
C ILE A 137 -7.11 -25.33 -15.06
N GLU A 138 -6.81 -25.48 -13.78
CA GLU A 138 -6.87 -26.75 -13.07
C GLU A 138 -7.69 -26.57 -11.79
N ASN A 139 -8.55 -27.53 -11.48
CA ASN A 139 -9.24 -27.53 -10.19
C ASN A 139 -8.27 -28.00 -9.12
N GLN A 140 -8.06 -27.18 -8.09
CA GLN A 140 -7.25 -27.52 -6.92
C GLN A 140 -8.02 -27.19 -5.65
N GLU A 141 -7.59 -27.76 -4.54
CA GLU A 141 -8.20 -27.48 -3.25
C GLU A 141 -7.65 -26.17 -2.67
N LEU A 142 -8.55 -25.29 -2.23
CA LEU A 142 -8.24 -24.09 -1.47
C LEU A 142 -9.28 -23.96 -0.36
N CYS A 143 -8.82 -23.92 0.89
CA CYS A 143 -9.70 -23.80 2.06
C CYS A 143 -10.78 -24.90 2.15
N GLY A 144 -10.43 -26.14 1.85
CA GLY A 144 -11.36 -27.28 1.88
C GLY A 144 -12.37 -27.33 0.73
N LYS A 145 -12.24 -26.45 -0.27
CA LYS A 145 -13.12 -26.42 -1.45
C LYS A 145 -12.31 -26.58 -2.73
N SER A 146 -12.88 -27.30 -3.69
CA SER A 146 -12.33 -27.37 -5.05
C SER A 146 -12.61 -26.05 -5.77
N VAL A 147 -11.56 -25.37 -6.21
CA VAL A 147 -11.62 -24.07 -6.90
C VAL A 147 -10.84 -24.12 -8.21
N PRO A 148 -11.30 -23.42 -9.26
CA PRO A 148 -10.53 -23.27 -10.49
C PRO A 148 -9.31 -22.37 -10.24
N VAL A 149 -8.12 -22.90 -10.51
CA VAL A 149 -6.85 -22.17 -10.42
C VAL A 149 -6.34 -21.91 -11.83
N SER A 150 -6.17 -20.63 -12.17
CA SER A 150 -5.51 -20.22 -13.41
C SER A 150 -4.00 -20.25 -13.20
N ILE A 151 -3.33 -21.16 -13.90
CA ILE A 151 -1.89 -21.36 -13.85
C ILE A 151 -1.30 -20.86 -15.16
N GLN A 152 -0.39 -19.91 -15.07
CA GLN A 152 0.22 -19.28 -16.22
C GLN A 152 1.74 -19.42 -16.16
N ALA A 153 2.33 -19.87 -17.27
CA ALA A 153 3.76 -19.75 -17.47
C ALA A 153 4.04 -18.50 -18.30
N GLY A 154 5.19 -17.86 -18.07
CA GLY A 154 5.48 -16.62 -18.75
C GLY A 154 6.75 -15.93 -18.27
N LYS A 155 6.83 -14.64 -18.59
CA LYS A 155 7.92 -13.76 -18.20
C LYS A 155 7.42 -12.75 -17.18
N HIS A 156 8.20 -12.56 -16.13
CA HIS A 156 7.93 -11.61 -15.07
C HIS A 156 8.90 -10.42 -15.15
N LEU A 157 8.35 -9.21 -15.14
CA LEU A 157 9.06 -7.94 -15.20
C LEU A 157 8.99 -7.26 -13.83
N LEU A 158 10.08 -7.35 -13.08
CA LEU A 158 10.23 -6.73 -11.76
C LEU A 158 10.65 -5.26 -11.92
N GLY A 159 9.73 -4.40 -12.36
CA GLY A 159 9.99 -2.98 -12.63
C GLY A 159 10.56 -2.69 -14.02
N GLU A 160 10.59 -1.41 -14.40
CA GLU A 160 10.80 -0.96 -15.79
C GLU A 160 12.19 -1.28 -16.39
N ALA A 161 13.22 -1.42 -15.55
CA ALA A 161 14.61 -1.63 -15.99
C ALA A 161 15.11 -3.07 -15.83
N SER A 162 14.28 -3.99 -15.34
CA SER A 162 14.70 -5.36 -15.03
C SER A 162 14.55 -6.27 -16.25
N GLN A 163 15.52 -7.17 -16.45
CA GLN A 163 15.39 -8.20 -17.47
C GLN A 163 14.19 -9.13 -17.14
N PRO A 164 13.39 -9.54 -18.15
CA PRO A 164 12.28 -10.46 -17.92
C PRO A 164 12.79 -11.81 -17.41
N ILE A 165 12.23 -12.28 -16.30
CA ILE A 165 12.60 -13.54 -15.65
C ILE A 165 11.54 -14.58 -15.93
N ASP A 166 11.92 -15.83 -16.20
CA ASP A 166 10.96 -16.92 -16.27
C ASP A 166 10.21 -17.08 -14.94
N GLY A 167 8.89 -17.16 -15.04
CA GLY A 167 8.05 -17.27 -13.86
C GLY A 167 6.74 -18.01 -14.11
N ILE A 168 6.14 -18.42 -13.01
CA ILE A 168 4.84 -19.08 -12.95
C ILE A 168 3.92 -18.23 -12.07
N ARG A 169 2.71 -17.96 -12.58
CA ARG A 169 1.65 -17.25 -11.89
C ARG A 169 0.46 -18.16 -11.60
N TYR A 170 0.07 -18.30 -10.34
CA TYR A 170 -1.13 -18.99 -9.90
C TYR A 170 -2.14 -17.94 -9.44
N MET A 171 -3.36 -17.99 -9.97
CA MET A 171 -4.45 -17.11 -9.57
C MET A 171 -5.67 -17.96 -9.20
N ALA A 172 -6.20 -17.72 -8.02
CA ALA A 172 -7.41 -18.39 -7.56
C ALA A 172 -8.34 -17.39 -6.87
N LYS A 173 -9.62 -17.70 -6.94
CA LYS A 173 -10.69 -16.94 -6.30
C LYS A 173 -11.62 -17.92 -5.61
N ILE A 174 -11.92 -17.65 -4.35
CA ILE A 174 -12.87 -18.45 -3.58
C ILE A 174 -13.89 -17.52 -2.94
N THR A 175 -15.15 -17.94 -3.03
CA THR A 175 -16.27 -17.22 -2.42
C THR A 175 -16.91 -18.12 -1.39
N ASP A 176 -17.03 -17.62 -0.16
CA ASP A 176 -17.64 -18.35 0.94
C ASP A 176 -18.30 -17.39 1.94
N ASN A 177 -19.52 -17.70 2.38
CA ASN A 177 -20.29 -16.91 3.36
C ASN A 177 -20.34 -15.40 3.05
N GLY A 178 -20.61 -15.05 1.79
CA GLY A 178 -20.70 -13.64 1.37
C GLY A 178 -19.35 -12.91 1.30
N VAL A 179 -18.23 -13.63 1.41
CA VAL A 179 -16.87 -13.08 1.34
C VAL A 179 -16.12 -13.68 0.16
N GLU A 180 -15.58 -12.81 -0.69
CA GLU A 180 -14.63 -13.18 -1.74
C GLU A 180 -13.19 -13.07 -1.20
N ARG A 181 -12.39 -14.10 -1.47
CA ARG A 181 -10.94 -14.08 -1.25
C ARG A 181 -10.23 -14.34 -2.57
N LYS A 182 -9.19 -13.54 -2.84
CA LYS A 182 -8.34 -13.70 -4.02
C LYS A 182 -6.93 -14.05 -3.58
N VAL A 183 -6.29 -14.90 -4.38
CA VAL A 183 -4.89 -15.30 -4.22
C VAL A 183 -4.21 -15.11 -5.57
N ASN A 184 -3.06 -14.44 -5.58
CA ASN A 184 -2.17 -14.38 -6.74
C ASN A 184 -0.74 -14.66 -6.28
N ILE A 185 -0.17 -15.79 -6.72
CA ILE A 185 1.21 -16.19 -6.42
C ILE A 185 2.03 -16.06 -7.69
N ILE A 186 3.11 -15.30 -7.64
CA ILE A 186 4.12 -15.27 -8.70
C ILE A 186 5.40 -15.87 -8.15
N THR A 187 6.00 -16.79 -8.90
CA THR A 187 7.28 -17.40 -8.56
C THR A 187 8.24 -17.32 -9.72
N ASN A 188 9.52 -17.13 -9.43
CA ASN A 188 10.56 -16.87 -10.43
C ASN A 188 11.69 -17.93 -10.38
N GLY A 189 12.34 -18.09 -11.53
CA GLY A 189 13.57 -18.86 -11.68
C GLY A 189 13.35 -20.37 -11.72
N LYS A 190 14.40 -21.13 -11.37
CA LYS A 190 14.36 -22.60 -11.38
C LYS A 190 13.30 -23.10 -10.39
N ASN A 191 12.56 -24.14 -10.80
CA ASN A 191 11.48 -24.79 -10.05
C ASN A 191 10.34 -23.85 -9.66
N ALA A 192 10.10 -22.77 -10.42
CA ALA A 192 9.00 -21.83 -10.16
C ALA A 192 7.64 -22.56 -10.01
N GLN A 193 7.32 -23.49 -10.90
CA GLN A 193 6.10 -24.30 -10.84
C GLN A 193 5.94 -25.04 -9.50
N GLU A 194 7.00 -25.69 -9.03
CA GLU A 194 7.00 -26.44 -7.78
C GLU A 194 6.86 -25.51 -6.57
N LYS A 195 7.57 -24.37 -6.57
CA LYS A 195 7.45 -23.35 -5.52
C LYS A 195 6.02 -22.79 -5.45
N ALA A 196 5.44 -22.46 -6.59
CA ALA A 196 4.07 -21.94 -6.67
C ALA A 196 3.07 -22.95 -6.12
N ALA A 197 3.16 -24.22 -6.55
CA ALA A 197 2.31 -25.29 -6.04
C ALA A 197 2.48 -25.49 -4.52
N LYS A 198 3.72 -25.47 -4.02
CA LYS A 198 4.00 -25.62 -2.58
C LYS A 198 3.40 -24.48 -1.74
N VAL A 199 3.53 -23.24 -2.20
CA VAL A 199 2.91 -22.09 -1.52
C VAL A 199 1.39 -22.21 -1.60
N PHE A 200 0.83 -22.53 -2.76
CA PHE A 200 -0.61 -22.67 -2.96
C PHE A 200 -1.21 -23.75 -2.04
N HIS A 201 -0.61 -24.94 -1.98
CA HIS A 201 -1.07 -26.01 -1.10
C HIS A 201 -0.92 -25.71 0.40
N SER A 202 -0.10 -24.72 0.77
CA SER A 202 0.01 -24.29 2.16
C SER A 202 -1.09 -23.32 2.60
N LEU A 203 -1.93 -22.86 1.66
CA LEU A 203 -2.96 -21.85 1.94
C LEU A 203 -4.18 -22.48 2.60
N GLU A 204 -4.39 -22.12 3.86
CA GLU A 204 -5.61 -22.47 4.61
C GLU A 204 -6.35 -21.19 4.99
N CYS A 205 -7.66 -21.11 4.73
CA CYS A 205 -8.43 -19.93 5.08
C CYS A 205 -8.56 -19.83 6.59
N ARG A 206 -8.27 -18.64 7.13
CA ARG A 206 -8.75 -18.28 8.46
C ARG A 206 -10.17 -17.74 8.35
N PHE A 207 -11.08 -18.41 9.02
CA PHE A 207 -12.41 -17.89 9.29
C PHE A 207 -12.32 -17.09 10.59
N GLU A 208 -12.70 -15.82 10.54
CA GLU A 208 -12.92 -15.05 11.76
C GLU A 208 -14.14 -15.70 12.43
N SER A 209 -13.91 -16.45 13.52
CA SER A 209 -14.94 -16.97 14.42
C SER A 209 -15.55 -15.85 15.25
#